data_AF-A0A352WW29-F1
#
_entry.id   AF-A0A352WW29-F1
#
_cell.length_a   1.000
_cell.length_b   1.000
_cell.length_c   1.000
_cell.angle_alpha   90.00
_cell.angle_beta   90.00
_cell.angle_gamma   90.00
#
_symmetry.space_group_name_H-M   'P 1'
#
loop_
_entity.id
_entity.type
_entity.pdbx_description
1 polymer ?
#
loop_
_entity_poly.entity_id
_entity_poly.type
_entity_poly.pdbx_seq_one_letter_code
_entity_poly.pdbx_strand_id
1 'polypeptide(L)'
;MMKKLSVFLILAILFLSFVSCSSARETEDGGLIANIEGTNIHYRRYENYMAVSVKIGTTIAKTQSAEYYMVSGLDVKEYLCTHPDMGSVIYCKESMTLPQLDGFNPNEVYVCLFSSDSTVAYPLEHEAVLHKIVEQMINNDVIAMPTVVHQSFILNFVSEDYPYLYYSLRFVVDRQGNGYLIDRQNNRCIRLTDDVTQALL
;
A
#
# COMPACT_ATOMS: atom_id res chain seq x y z
N MET A 1 33.89 30.89 -38.95
CA MET A 1 34.41 30.11 -37.80
C MET A 1 33.28 29.60 -36.88
N MET A 2 32.14 29.12 -37.42
CA MET A 2 30.91 28.83 -36.64
C MET A 2 30.33 27.40 -36.82
N LYS A 3 30.95 26.51 -37.59
CA LYS A 3 30.39 25.16 -37.88
C LYS A 3 30.76 24.05 -36.88
N LYS A 4 31.68 24.30 -35.94
CA LYS A 4 32.13 23.28 -34.96
C LYS A 4 31.31 23.24 -33.67
N LEU A 5 30.49 24.26 -33.39
CA LEU A 5 29.69 24.32 -32.16
C LEU A 5 28.39 23.49 -32.22
N SER A 6 27.84 23.28 -33.42
CA SER A 6 26.56 22.56 -33.60
C SER A 6 26.66 21.03 -33.46
N VAL A 7 27.85 20.44 -33.66
CA VAL A 7 28.03 18.97 -33.57
C VAL A 7 28.11 18.49 -32.12
N PHE A 8 28.63 19.31 -31.21
CA PHE A 8 28.71 18.95 -29.78
C PHE A 8 27.33 18.96 -29.08
N LEU A 9 26.38 19.78 -29.55
CA LEU A 9 25.05 19.85 -28.94
C LEU A 9 24.17 18.64 -29.29
N ILE A 10 24.31 18.08 -30.50
CA ILE A 10 23.56 16.88 -30.93
C ILE A 10 24.09 15.62 -30.21
N LEU A 11 25.39 15.56 -29.90
CA LEU A 11 25.98 14.44 -29.16
C LEU A 11 25.57 14.42 -27.68
N ALA A 12 25.36 15.59 -27.06
CA ALA A 12 24.92 15.70 -25.67
C ALA A 12 23.43 15.30 -25.49
N ILE A 13 22.59 15.53 -26.49
CA ILE A 13 21.15 15.17 -26.45
C ILE A 13 20.95 13.66 -26.60
N LEU A 14 21.84 12.95 -27.31
CA LEU A 14 21.78 11.48 -27.47
C LEU A 14 22.21 10.70 -26.22
N PHE A 15 22.94 11.32 -25.29
CA PHE A 15 23.34 10.68 -24.02
C PHE A 15 22.28 10.78 -22.91
N LEU A 16 21.27 11.64 -23.07
CA LEU A 16 20.24 11.86 -22.05
C LEU A 16 19.00 10.95 -22.18
N SER A 17 18.91 10.12 -23.22
CA SER A 17 17.71 9.34 -23.54
C SER A 17 17.75 7.86 -23.16
N PHE A 18 18.79 7.40 -22.47
CA PHE A 18 18.86 6.01 -21.97
C PHE A 18 18.83 5.93 -20.45
N VAL A 19 17.90 6.66 -19.81
CA VAL A 19 17.43 6.26 -18.49
C VAL A 19 16.65 4.96 -18.72
N SER A 20 17.40 3.84 -18.75
CA SER A 20 16.86 2.51 -18.94
C SER A 20 15.98 2.22 -17.74
N CYS A 21 14.67 2.29 -17.94
CA CYS A 21 13.71 1.80 -16.98
C CYS A 21 14.08 0.34 -16.66
N SER A 22 14.33 0.04 -15.40
CA SER A 22 14.78 -1.28 -14.99
C SER A 22 13.75 -2.33 -15.39
N SER A 23 14.21 -3.42 -16.02
CA SER A 23 13.37 -4.58 -16.28
C SER A 23 13.03 -5.26 -14.96
N ALA A 24 11.76 -5.62 -14.78
CA ALA A 24 11.30 -6.44 -13.67
C ALA A 24 10.52 -7.68 -14.16
N ARG A 25 10.41 -8.69 -13.29
CA ARG A 25 9.53 -9.84 -13.47
C ARG A 25 8.76 -10.14 -12.19
N GLU A 26 7.50 -10.48 -12.33
CA GLU A 26 6.68 -11.03 -11.23
C GLU A 26 7.06 -12.49 -10.97
N THR A 27 6.98 -12.90 -9.71
CA THR A 27 7.17 -14.29 -9.27
C THR A 27 5.82 -14.99 -9.12
N GLU A 28 5.81 -16.33 -9.06
CA GLU A 28 4.58 -17.13 -9.00
C GLU A 28 3.74 -16.87 -7.73
N ASP A 29 4.39 -16.45 -6.64
CA ASP A 29 3.78 -16.06 -5.37
C ASP A 29 3.35 -14.58 -5.33
N GLY A 30 3.45 -13.86 -6.45
CA GLY A 30 3.05 -12.45 -6.57
C GLY A 30 4.09 -11.44 -6.07
N GLY A 31 5.30 -11.89 -5.73
CA GLY A 31 6.46 -11.04 -5.49
C GLY A 31 7.04 -10.43 -6.78
N LEU A 32 8.18 -9.75 -6.65
CA LEU A 32 8.82 -9.00 -7.72
C LEU A 32 10.33 -9.18 -7.68
N ILE A 33 10.96 -9.38 -8.84
CA ILE A 33 12.41 -9.28 -9.01
C ILE A 33 12.70 -8.11 -9.96
N ALA A 34 13.41 -7.09 -9.48
CA ALA A 34 13.75 -5.90 -10.26
C ALA A 34 15.27 -5.67 -10.26
N ASN A 35 15.82 -5.29 -11.43
CA ASN A 35 17.23 -4.91 -11.54
C ASN A 35 17.43 -3.43 -11.20
N ILE A 36 17.81 -3.11 -9.97
CA ILE A 36 18.04 -1.73 -9.54
C ILE A 36 19.55 -1.46 -9.55
N GLU A 37 20.00 -0.56 -10.40
CA GLU A 37 21.42 -0.16 -10.52
C GLU A 37 22.37 -1.36 -10.76
N GLY A 38 21.94 -2.32 -11.60
CA GLY A 38 22.73 -3.53 -11.89
C GLY A 38 22.59 -4.64 -10.85
N THR A 39 21.84 -4.43 -9.76
CA THR A 39 21.59 -5.44 -8.73
C THR A 39 20.18 -6.00 -8.85
N ASN A 40 20.03 -7.33 -8.90
CA ASN A 40 18.71 -7.96 -8.83
C ASN A 40 18.24 -7.98 -7.37
N ILE A 41 17.14 -7.29 -7.11
CA ILE A 41 16.51 -7.23 -5.78
C ILE A 41 15.21 -8.02 -5.82
N HIS A 42 15.03 -8.86 -4.81
CA HIS A 42 13.84 -9.66 -4.60
C HIS A 42 12.94 -8.95 -3.59
N TYR A 43 11.69 -8.71 -3.98
CA TYR A 43 10.68 -8.09 -3.14
C TYR A 43 9.52 -9.06 -2.92
N ARG A 44 9.01 -9.05 -1.69
CA ARG A 44 7.76 -9.66 -1.29
C ARG A 44 6.64 -8.62 -1.34
N ARG A 45 5.46 -9.05 -1.79
CA ARG A 45 4.24 -8.25 -1.79
C ARG A 45 3.59 -8.26 -0.40
N TYR A 46 3.13 -7.09 0.07
CA TYR A 46 2.43 -6.91 1.35
C TYR A 46 1.03 -6.37 1.10
N GLU A 47 0.00 -7.23 1.21
CA GLU A 47 -1.39 -6.87 0.85
C GLU A 47 -2.04 -5.86 1.79
N ASN A 48 -1.58 -5.78 3.05
CA ASN A 48 -2.12 -4.82 4.02
C ASN A 48 -1.30 -3.54 4.08
N TYR A 49 -0.36 -3.30 3.17
CA TYR A 49 0.44 -2.08 3.17
C TYR A 49 0.20 -1.29 1.90
N MET A 50 -0.04 0.01 2.08
CA MET A 50 -0.22 0.97 0.99
C MET A 50 0.75 2.13 1.13
N ALA A 51 1.20 2.68 0.00
CA ALA A 51 1.96 3.92 0.02
C ALA A 51 1.02 5.12 0.21
N VAL A 52 1.45 6.11 0.99
CA VAL A 52 0.74 7.39 1.05
C VAL A 52 0.81 8.05 -0.34
N SER A 53 -0.35 8.28 -0.99
CA SER A 53 -0.39 8.62 -2.42
C SER A 53 0.44 9.84 -2.82
N VAL A 54 0.48 10.88 -1.97
CA VAL A 54 1.30 12.10 -2.22
C VAL A 54 2.81 11.86 -2.16
N LYS A 55 3.24 10.66 -1.78
CA LYS A 55 4.64 10.24 -1.72
C LYS A 55 5.03 9.36 -2.91
N ILE A 56 4.11 8.95 -3.77
CA ILE A 56 4.46 8.08 -4.90
C ILE A 56 5.22 8.91 -5.94
N GLY A 57 6.45 8.47 -6.25
CA GLY A 57 7.37 9.17 -7.12
C GLY A 57 7.37 8.62 -8.55
N THR A 58 8.55 8.60 -9.18
CA THR A 58 8.72 8.13 -10.56
C THR A 58 8.70 6.61 -10.66
N THR A 59 8.36 6.10 -11.85
CA THR A 59 8.49 4.67 -12.17
C THR A 59 9.96 4.24 -12.10
N ILE A 60 10.22 3.16 -11.38
CA ILE A 60 11.55 2.55 -11.18
C ILE A 60 11.68 1.28 -12.03
N ALA A 61 10.62 0.48 -12.10
CA ALA A 61 10.63 -0.78 -12.83
C ALA A 61 9.28 -1.05 -13.51
N LYS A 62 9.30 -1.90 -14.54
CA LYS A 62 8.10 -2.31 -15.27
C LYS A 62 8.11 -3.79 -15.58
N THR A 63 6.93 -4.42 -15.49
CA THR A 63 6.63 -5.75 -16.04
C THR A 63 5.74 -5.59 -17.28
N GLN A 64 5.23 -6.69 -17.83
CA GLN A 64 4.23 -6.62 -18.90
C GLN A 64 2.86 -6.16 -18.40
N SER A 65 2.58 -6.36 -17.10
CA SER A 65 1.29 -6.17 -16.45
C SER A 65 1.21 -4.89 -15.61
N ALA A 66 2.34 -4.41 -15.07
CA ALA A 66 2.35 -3.33 -14.09
C ALA A 66 3.60 -2.44 -14.17
N GLU A 67 3.43 -1.23 -13.66
CA GLU A 67 4.51 -0.30 -13.36
C GLU A 67 4.73 -0.21 -11.85
N TYR A 68 5.99 -0.08 -11.47
CA TYR A 68 6.44 -0.05 -10.07
C TYR A 68 7.14 1.27 -9.79
N TYR A 69 6.69 1.95 -8.75
CA TYR A 69 7.04 3.32 -8.43
C TYR A 69 7.83 3.35 -7.12
N MET A 70 8.72 4.33 -7.00
CA MET A 70 9.34 4.63 -5.71
C MET A 70 8.31 5.25 -4.74
N VAL A 71 8.53 5.03 -3.44
CA VAL A 71 7.86 5.77 -2.37
C VAL A 71 8.85 6.82 -1.85
N SER A 72 8.54 8.10 -2.06
CA SER A 72 9.37 9.24 -1.67
C SER A 72 9.60 9.24 -0.15
N GLY A 73 10.87 9.16 0.25
CA GLY A 73 11.28 9.03 1.65
C GLY A 73 11.72 7.63 2.05
N LEU A 74 11.49 6.62 1.20
CA LEU A 74 11.98 5.25 1.38
C LEU A 74 13.06 4.91 0.35
N ASP A 75 13.97 3.99 0.71
CA ASP A 75 14.99 3.49 -0.22
C ASP A 75 14.34 2.58 -1.28
N VAL A 76 14.56 2.88 -2.56
CA VAL A 76 14.06 2.09 -3.69
C VAL A 76 14.60 0.66 -3.74
N LYS A 77 15.71 0.38 -3.05
CA LYS A 77 16.26 -0.98 -2.88
C LYS A 77 15.56 -1.76 -1.77
N GLU A 78 14.75 -1.09 -0.96
CA GLU A 78 13.99 -1.68 0.13
C GLU A 78 12.49 -1.70 -0.16
N TYR A 79 11.97 -0.66 -0.82
CA TYR A 79 10.54 -0.48 -1.05
C TYR A 79 10.22 -0.05 -2.48
N LEU A 80 9.21 -0.69 -3.05
CA LEU A 80 8.51 -0.26 -4.26
C LEU A 80 7.00 -0.30 -4.01
N CYS A 81 6.22 0.35 -4.86
CA CYS A 81 4.77 0.27 -4.81
C CYS A 81 4.15 0.23 -6.22
N THR A 82 2.89 -0.21 -6.32
CA THR A 82 2.08 -0.03 -7.53
C THR A 82 1.38 1.33 -7.53
N HIS A 83 0.85 1.75 -8.69
CA HIS A 83 0.16 3.02 -8.85
C HIS A 83 -1.05 3.15 -7.89
N PRO A 84 -1.32 4.34 -7.32
CA PRO A 84 -2.40 4.56 -6.35
C PRO A 84 -3.80 4.28 -6.91
N ASP A 85 -4.04 4.55 -8.20
CA ASP A 85 -5.34 4.29 -8.85
C ASP A 85 -5.75 2.80 -8.83
N MET A 86 -4.80 1.90 -8.57
CA MET A 86 -5.04 0.46 -8.45
C MET A 86 -5.09 -0.03 -6.99
N GLY A 87 -5.12 0.89 -6.02
CA GLY A 87 -4.98 0.57 -4.60
C GLY A 87 -3.53 0.16 -4.30
N SER A 88 -2.61 1.13 -4.37
CA SER A 88 -1.15 0.95 -4.26
C SER A 88 -0.77 -0.13 -3.25
N VAL A 89 -0.14 -1.21 -3.72
CA VAL A 89 0.36 -2.29 -2.87
C VAL A 89 1.86 -2.10 -2.65
N ILE A 90 2.34 -2.33 -1.44
CA ILE A 90 3.76 -2.27 -1.11
C ILE A 90 4.47 -3.58 -1.48
N TYR A 91 5.64 -3.42 -2.09
CA TYR A 91 6.64 -4.45 -2.30
C TYR A 91 7.85 -4.10 -1.43
N CYS A 92 8.17 -4.97 -0.48
CA CYS A 92 9.30 -4.77 0.43
C CYS A 92 10.35 -5.85 0.19
N LYS A 93 11.63 -5.50 0.27
CA LYS A 93 12.75 -6.42 0.06
C LYS A 93 12.58 -7.67 0.93
N GLU A 94 12.78 -8.85 0.35
CA GLU A 94 12.45 -10.13 0.98
C GLU A 94 13.19 -10.40 2.31
N SER A 95 14.36 -9.79 2.50
CA SER A 95 15.12 -9.86 3.76
C SER A 95 14.53 -9.02 4.89
N MET A 96 13.49 -8.23 4.62
CA MET A 96 12.80 -7.37 5.58
C MET A 96 11.40 -7.90 5.87
N THR A 97 10.94 -7.62 7.08
CA THR A 97 9.58 -7.94 7.52
C THR A 97 8.93 -6.66 8.02
N LEU A 98 7.80 -6.30 7.42
CA LEU A 98 6.95 -5.25 7.96
C LEU A 98 6.12 -5.79 9.13
N PRO A 99 5.86 -5.00 10.19
CA PRO A 99 5.12 -5.48 11.34
C PRO A 99 3.66 -5.81 10.99
N GLN A 100 3.01 -6.57 11.85
CA GLN A 100 1.54 -6.66 11.85
C GLN A 100 0.94 -5.41 12.51
N LEU A 101 -0.39 -5.29 12.53
CA LEU A 101 -1.07 -4.11 13.07
C LEU A 101 -0.64 -3.76 14.51
N ASP A 102 -0.41 -4.77 15.35
CA ASP A 102 0.01 -4.62 16.75
C ASP A 102 1.44 -4.04 16.90
N GLY A 103 2.34 -4.37 15.97
CA GLY A 103 3.69 -3.79 15.90
C GLY A 103 3.80 -2.55 15.02
N PHE A 104 2.74 -2.17 14.31
CA PHE A 104 2.70 -0.97 13.48
C PHE A 104 2.49 0.30 14.32
N ASN A 105 1.98 0.16 15.55
CA ASN A 105 1.72 1.26 16.49
C ASN A 105 0.88 2.41 15.91
N PRO A 106 -0.34 2.13 15.42
CA PRO A 106 -1.14 3.16 14.78
C PRO A 106 -1.59 4.23 15.77
N ASN A 107 -1.49 5.50 15.38
CA ASN A 107 -1.94 6.66 16.15
C ASN A 107 -3.12 7.42 15.51
N GLU A 108 -3.42 7.15 14.25
CA GLU A 108 -4.58 7.67 13.54
C GLU A 108 -5.17 6.60 12.61
N VAL A 109 -6.47 6.67 12.32
CA VAL A 109 -7.10 5.84 11.30
C VAL A 109 -8.04 6.67 10.44
N TYR A 110 -7.94 6.48 9.14
CA TYR A 110 -8.85 7.05 8.15
C TYR A 110 -9.80 5.98 7.67
N VAL A 111 -11.09 6.28 7.64
CA VAL A 111 -12.09 5.46 6.98
C VAL A 111 -12.23 5.95 5.54
N CYS A 112 -11.96 5.08 4.58
CA CYS A 112 -11.98 5.40 3.16
C CYS A 112 -13.21 4.79 2.48
N LEU A 113 -14.07 5.64 1.94
CA LEU A 113 -15.18 5.24 1.05
C LEU A 113 -14.69 5.28 -0.40
N PHE A 114 -14.92 4.20 -1.13
CA PHE A 114 -14.68 4.13 -2.57
C PHE A 114 -16.01 4.32 -3.29
N SER A 115 -16.08 5.36 -4.11
CA SER A 115 -17.10 5.51 -5.15
C SER A 115 -16.48 5.23 -6.52
N SER A 116 -17.29 5.12 -7.57
CA SER A 116 -16.81 4.94 -8.95
C SER A 116 -15.83 6.02 -9.38
N ASP A 117 -15.97 7.23 -8.85
CA ASP A 117 -15.29 8.43 -9.38
C ASP A 117 -14.37 9.11 -8.35
N SER A 118 -14.40 8.70 -7.08
CA SER A 118 -13.63 9.33 -6.01
C SER A 118 -13.42 8.44 -4.80
N THR A 119 -12.33 8.68 -4.08
CA THR A 119 -12.10 8.16 -2.73
C THR A 119 -12.25 9.30 -1.74
N VAL A 120 -13.11 9.13 -0.74
CA VAL A 120 -13.27 10.08 0.37
C VAL A 120 -12.70 9.42 1.62
N ALA A 121 -11.73 10.08 2.26
CA ALA A 121 -11.15 9.64 3.51
C ALA A 121 -11.56 10.62 4.63
N TYR A 122 -12.07 10.09 5.75
CA TYR A 122 -12.37 10.87 6.94
C TYR A 122 -11.59 10.30 8.13
N PRO A 123 -10.98 11.15 8.97
CA PRO A 123 -10.31 10.70 10.17
C PRO A 123 -11.36 10.19 11.18
N LEU A 124 -11.03 9.13 11.88
CA LEU A 124 -11.83 8.66 13.01
C LEU A 124 -11.49 9.50 14.25
N GLU A 125 -12.41 10.38 14.65
CA GLU A 125 -12.16 11.37 15.73
C GLU A 125 -12.03 10.76 17.14
N HIS A 126 -12.35 9.48 17.31
CA HIS A 126 -12.42 8.83 18.62
C HIS A 126 -11.21 7.90 18.85
N GLU A 127 -10.16 8.40 19.49
CA GLU A 127 -8.95 7.63 19.81
C GLU A 127 -9.27 6.31 20.54
N ALA A 128 -10.24 6.32 21.47
CA ALA A 128 -10.69 5.12 22.16
C ALA A 128 -11.24 4.03 21.22
N VAL A 129 -11.81 4.41 20.07
CA VAL A 129 -12.31 3.45 19.06
C VAL A 129 -11.14 2.84 18.30
N LEU A 130 -10.10 3.61 17.97
CA LEU A 130 -8.87 3.08 17.37
C LEU A 130 -8.25 1.99 18.25
N HIS A 131 -8.06 2.27 19.56
CA HIS A 131 -7.52 1.29 20.50
C HIS A 131 -8.37 0.02 20.57
N LYS A 132 -9.70 0.16 20.62
CA LYS A 132 -10.63 -0.98 20.59
C LYS A 132 -10.54 -1.81 19.31
N ILE A 133 -10.37 -1.16 18.15
CA ILE A 133 -10.19 -1.85 16.87
C ILE A 133 -8.92 -2.70 16.91
N VAL A 134 -7.80 -2.13 17.33
CA VAL A 134 -6.52 -2.83 17.44
C VAL A 134 -6.63 -4.00 18.44
N GLU A 135 -7.21 -3.75 19.62
CA GLU A 135 -7.42 -4.78 20.64
C GLU A 135 -8.27 -5.95 20.11
N GLN A 136 -9.40 -5.65 19.45
CA GLN A 136 -10.26 -6.69 18.88
C GLN A 136 -9.55 -7.46 17.76
N MET A 137 -8.78 -6.80 16.89
CA MET A 137 -7.99 -7.47 15.85
C MET A 137 -6.99 -8.49 16.42
N ILE A 138 -6.39 -8.18 17.56
CA ILE A 138 -5.42 -9.05 18.24
C ILE A 138 -6.14 -10.20 18.94
N ASN A 139 -7.17 -9.88 19.74
CA ASN A 139 -7.73 -10.77 20.75
C ASN A 139 -8.97 -11.55 20.31
N ASN A 140 -9.73 -11.09 19.31
CA ASN A 140 -10.94 -11.79 18.89
C ASN A 140 -10.62 -13.05 18.09
N ASP A 141 -11.50 -14.05 18.21
CA ASP A 141 -11.42 -15.27 17.42
C ASP A 141 -11.56 -15.00 15.92
N VAL A 142 -10.77 -15.72 15.12
CA VAL A 142 -10.91 -15.72 13.68
C VAL A 142 -12.18 -16.46 13.29
N ILE A 143 -13.03 -15.78 12.52
CA ILE A 143 -14.29 -16.32 12.01
C ILE A 143 -14.26 -16.42 10.48
N ALA A 144 -15.25 -17.11 9.92
CA ALA A 144 -15.45 -17.14 8.48
C ALA A 144 -15.85 -15.75 7.95
N MET A 145 -15.42 -15.43 6.73
CA MET A 145 -15.83 -14.20 6.05
C MET A 145 -17.35 -14.18 5.84
N PRO A 146 -18.01 -13.01 5.98
CA PRO A 146 -19.44 -12.91 5.73
C PRO A 146 -19.75 -13.21 4.26
N THR A 147 -20.79 -14.02 4.02
CA THR A 147 -21.20 -14.43 2.66
C THR A 147 -21.88 -13.31 1.88
N VAL A 148 -22.48 -12.34 2.57
CA VAL A 148 -23.19 -11.21 1.98
C VAL A 148 -22.67 -9.92 2.57
N VAL A 149 -21.94 -9.16 1.76
CA VAL A 149 -21.46 -7.81 2.09
C VAL A 149 -22.48 -6.79 1.58
N HIS A 150 -22.95 -5.92 2.48
CA HIS A 150 -23.82 -4.79 2.14
C HIS A 150 -23.00 -3.52 1.86
N GLN A 151 -22.01 -3.25 2.70
CA GLN A 151 -21.10 -2.09 2.57
C GLN A 151 -19.65 -2.52 2.78
N SER A 152 -18.72 -1.84 2.14
CA SER A 152 -17.28 -2.10 2.26
C SER A 152 -16.52 -0.78 2.28
N PHE A 153 -15.57 -0.68 3.21
CA PHE A 153 -14.69 0.44 3.43
C PHE A 153 -13.25 -0.08 3.55
N ILE A 154 -12.27 0.81 3.38
CA ILE A 154 -10.88 0.52 3.77
C ILE A 154 -10.55 1.39 4.97
N LEU A 155 -9.95 0.78 5.99
CA LEU A 155 -9.40 1.48 7.14
C LEU A 155 -7.90 1.61 6.93
N ASN A 156 -7.43 2.85 6.74
CA ASN A 156 -6.01 3.17 6.62
C ASN A 156 -5.49 3.67 7.95
N PHE A 157 -4.72 2.84 8.63
CA PHE A 157 -4.05 3.16 9.87
C PHE A 157 -2.73 3.88 9.57
N VAL A 158 -2.47 4.96 10.30
CA VAL A 158 -1.27 5.78 10.22
C VAL A 158 -0.43 5.55 11.46
N SER A 159 0.89 5.58 11.28
CA SER A 159 1.86 5.49 12.36
C SER A 159 3.00 6.47 12.12
N GLU A 160 3.46 7.12 13.19
CA GLU A 160 4.66 7.97 13.16
C GLU A 160 5.93 7.16 12.89
N ASP A 161 5.94 5.86 13.24
CA ASP A 161 7.05 4.94 12.96
C ASP A 161 7.17 4.63 11.46
N TYR A 162 6.06 4.79 10.70
CA TYR A 162 5.97 4.45 9.28
C TYR A 162 5.27 5.58 8.48
N PRO A 163 5.82 6.81 8.43
CA PRO A 163 5.12 8.01 7.97
C PRO A 163 4.81 8.03 6.46
N TYR A 164 5.30 7.05 5.70
CA TYR A 164 5.11 6.93 4.26
C TYR A 164 4.18 5.78 3.86
N LEU A 165 3.74 4.99 4.85
CA LEU A 165 2.95 3.78 4.66
C LEU A 165 1.65 3.86 5.46
N TYR A 166 0.59 3.31 4.90
CA TYR A 166 -0.59 2.91 5.66
C TYR A 166 -0.55 1.41 5.93
N TYR A 167 -1.01 0.99 7.10
CA TYR A 167 -1.53 -0.36 7.29
C TYR A 167 -3.01 -0.34 6.94
N SER A 168 -3.47 -1.18 6.03
CA SER A 168 -4.80 -1.12 5.44
C SER A 168 -5.57 -2.39 5.73
N LEU A 169 -6.72 -2.26 6.39
CA LEU A 169 -7.68 -3.35 6.60
C LEU A 169 -8.96 -3.07 5.82
N ARG A 170 -9.69 -4.13 5.46
CA ARG A 170 -11.03 -3.97 4.90
C ARG A 170 -12.07 -4.08 6.01
N PHE A 171 -12.91 -3.06 6.13
CA PHE A 171 -14.10 -3.09 6.98
C PHE A 171 -15.31 -3.40 6.12
N VAL A 172 -16.11 -4.38 6.49
CA VAL A 172 -17.37 -4.71 5.80
C VAL A 172 -18.52 -4.78 6.77
N VAL A 173 -19.71 -4.40 6.29
CA VAL A 173 -20.96 -4.51 7.02
C VAL A 173 -21.91 -5.40 6.25
N ASP A 174 -22.53 -6.37 6.92
CA ASP A 174 -23.52 -7.25 6.32
C ASP A 174 -24.92 -6.61 6.26
N ARG A 175 -25.93 -7.33 5.77
CA ARG A 175 -27.32 -6.81 5.69
C ARG A 175 -28.02 -6.66 7.05
N GLN A 176 -27.46 -7.26 8.11
CA GLN A 176 -27.99 -7.21 9.46
C GLN A 176 -27.35 -6.09 10.30
N GLY A 177 -26.36 -5.39 9.72
CA GLY A 177 -25.63 -4.31 10.38
C GLY A 177 -24.42 -4.80 11.18
N ASN A 178 -24.02 -6.07 11.05
CA ASN A 178 -22.82 -6.57 11.74
C ASN A 178 -21.56 -6.10 11.01
N GLY A 179 -20.61 -5.55 11.77
CA GLY A 179 -19.31 -5.12 11.27
C GLY A 179 -18.24 -6.21 11.35
N TYR A 180 -17.39 -6.27 10.33
CA TYR A 180 -16.28 -7.22 10.25
C TYR A 180 -15.01 -6.52 9.77
N LEU A 181 -13.87 -6.87 10.36
CA LEU A 181 -12.56 -6.50 9.83
C LEU A 181 -11.89 -7.69 9.18
N ILE A 182 -11.32 -7.45 8.00
CA ILE A 182 -10.64 -8.44 7.18
C ILE A 182 -9.19 -7.99 7.00
N ASP A 183 -8.30 -8.83 7.51
CA ASP A 183 -6.86 -8.79 7.29
C ASP A 183 -6.51 -9.86 6.25
N ARG A 184 -6.26 -9.41 5.02
CA ARG A 184 -6.02 -10.31 3.89
C ARG A 184 -4.66 -10.99 3.98
N GLN A 185 -3.64 -10.24 4.37
CA GLN A 185 -2.27 -10.77 4.45
C GLN A 185 -2.15 -11.93 5.44
N ASN A 186 -2.87 -11.86 6.57
CA ASN A 186 -2.84 -12.88 7.61
C ASN A 186 -4.03 -13.85 7.52
N ASN A 187 -4.87 -13.73 6.50
CA ASN A 187 -6.10 -14.51 6.32
C ASN A 187 -6.99 -14.52 7.58
N ARG A 188 -7.15 -13.34 8.23
CA ARG A 188 -7.99 -13.19 9.42
C ARG A 188 -9.23 -12.38 9.09
N CYS A 189 -10.36 -12.83 9.63
CA CYS A 189 -11.60 -12.08 9.66
C CYS A 189 -12.13 -12.12 11.08
N ILE A 190 -12.49 -10.97 11.64
CA ILE A 190 -13.09 -10.89 12.98
C ILE A 190 -14.42 -10.15 12.89
N ARG A 191 -15.30 -10.41 13.85
CA ARG A 191 -16.49 -9.58 14.07
C ARG A 191 -16.15 -8.47 15.04
N LEU A 192 -16.61 -7.26 14.74
CA LEU A 192 -16.52 -6.11 15.64
C LEU A 192 -17.71 -6.06 16.58
N THR A 193 -17.51 -5.46 17.75
CA THR A 193 -18.61 -5.08 18.63
C THR A 193 -19.49 -4.00 18.00
N ASP A 194 -20.74 -3.91 18.44
CA ASP A 194 -21.72 -2.97 17.88
C ASP A 194 -21.27 -1.51 18.06
N ASP A 195 -20.68 -1.16 19.20
CA ASP A 195 -20.20 0.20 19.48
C ASP A 195 -19.07 0.63 18.53
N VAL A 196 -18.13 -0.26 18.21
CA VAL A 196 -17.08 0.01 17.23
C VAL A 196 -17.65 0.07 15.82
N THR A 197 -18.57 -0.84 15.49
CA THR A 197 -19.24 -0.85 14.18
C THR A 197 -19.99 0.45 13.93
N GLN A 198 -20.75 0.94 14.91
CA GLN A 198 -21.49 2.21 14.80
C GLN A 198 -20.56 3.42 14.71
N ALA A 199 -19.38 3.38 15.33
CA ALA A 199 -18.42 4.49 15.24
C ALA A 199 -17.72 4.58 13.86
N LEU A 200 -17.74 3.51 13.06
CA LEU A 200 -17.14 3.46 11.73
C LEU A 200 -18.12 3.81 10.59
N LEU A 201 -19.42 3.84 10.89
CA LEU A 201 -20.52 4.13 9.96
C LEU A 201 -20.95 5.60 10.03
#